data_AF-A0A356B1R8-F1
#
_entry.id   AF-A0A356B1R8-F1
#
_cell.length_a   1.000
_cell.length_b   1.000
_cell.length_c   1.000
_cell.angle_alpha   90.00
_cell.angle_beta   90.00
_cell.angle_gamma   90.00
#
_symmetry.space_group_name_H-M   'P 1'
#
loop_
_entity.id
_entity.type
_entity.pdbx_description
1 polymer ?
#
loop_
_entity_poly.entity_id
_entity_poly.type
_entity_poly.pdbx_seq_one_letter_code
_entity_poly.pdbx_strand_id
1 'polypeptide(L)'
;MCIGCGLTPNKKERRTMGDDDLTLEKWMEQISSLYRENRSLKKTAEQMGVAYGKVRKVLITLGEYKTPFSLKVTALRQKGLQVSEIADILGVSEKRINAFLPYEKSVYNAPDLTIDAKKSKRYRKRIETAAQNIVGREYGKKNPEKVMKESLIMMEKEQGTEKKEIRPIRLHLELQNEYCTDEEARVLSRYADATDRGLLTRDILIPSDMPLHNLHYTIQRLYGWQNSHLRCFRLDEQDYDRLVRGQVKGWMDLVGILFKGLTDNSNDEFWDEDYTGGSFKVWLKNKYSGPYSYGGNSERHQVAKDSIRRFVEHFPVIDVRESFHEYRERTKEMGDPKNEPYLILKKAPVLEVTLKELHSTINLEAGTSDLLERLEVISVLASHTEPLADADELGQRIVIPEYETNHGNYKGVGEPEVLPVTRKIIYNYDYGDDWNVEIIRKDDCYDLLQAGAVTEEGLKQAQQIVVEKHKPVCISKKGGYVVDDVGGIHGYANFLSTIYESEDREERADMRWWAEDLGWSNRKVSVDRML
;
A
#
# COMPACT_ATOMS: atom_id res chain seq x y z
N MET A 1 -45.91 12.25 -23.09
CA MET A 1 -46.91 11.30 -23.64
C MET A 1 -46.24 9.91 -23.63
N CYS A 2 -46.97 8.85 -23.26
CA CYS A 2 -46.56 7.44 -23.05
C CYS A 2 -45.81 7.17 -21.71
N ILE A 3 -46.40 6.59 -20.65
CA ILE A 3 -47.04 5.27 -20.36
C ILE A 3 -46.02 4.16 -20.00
N GLY A 4 -46.10 3.65 -18.76
CA GLY A 4 -46.28 2.20 -18.54
C GLY A 4 -45.17 1.36 -17.89
N CYS A 5 -45.43 0.95 -16.64
CA CYS A 5 -45.26 -0.38 -16.03
C CYS A 5 -43.89 -1.08 -15.90
N GLY A 6 -43.61 -1.57 -14.68
CA GLY A 6 -42.64 -2.64 -14.43
C GLY A 6 -42.48 -2.99 -12.95
N LEU A 7 -43.39 -3.83 -12.44
CA LEU A 7 -43.41 -4.40 -11.08
C LEU A 7 -42.11 -5.16 -10.75
N THR A 8 -41.49 -4.87 -9.59
CA THR A 8 -40.46 -5.74 -8.99
C THR A 8 -41.05 -6.53 -7.80
N PRO A 9 -40.80 -7.84 -7.66
CA PRO A 9 -41.37 -8.65 -6.59
C PRO A 9 -40.61 -8.52 -5.25
N ASN A 10 -41.40 -8.38 -4.17
CA ASN A 10 -41.17 -8.77 -2.78
C ASN A 10 -39.72 -8.97 -2.29
N LYS A 11 -39.19 -7.96 -1.57
CA LYS A 11 -38.17 -8.16 -0.54
C LYS A 11 -38.76 -9.06 0.55
N LYS A 12 -38.20 -10.26 0.75
CA LYS A 12 -38.40 -11.02 1.99
C LYS A 12 -37.80 -10.20 3.14
N GLU A 13 -38.67 -9.62 3.97
CA GLU A 13 -38.30 -9.04 5.25
C GLU A 13 -37.55 -10.08 6.10
N ARG A 14 -36.26 -9.85 6.33
CA ARG A 14 -35.53 -10.51 7.41
C ARG A 14 -35.94 -9.80 8.69
N ARG A 15 -36.72 -10.47 9.54
CA ARG A 15 -36.91 -10.08 10.94
C ARG A 15 -35.54 -10.00 11.62
N THR A 16 -35.10 -8.79 11.95
CA THR A 16 -34.03 -8.56 12.91
C THR A 16 -34.63 -8.70 14.31
N MET A 17 -34.31 -9.77 15.02
CA MET A 17 -34.60 -9.91 16.45
C MET A 17 -33.49 -9.22 17.26
N GLY A 18 -33.90 -8.38 18.21
CA GLY A 18 -33.03 -7.56 19.04
C GLY A 18 -32.25 -8.34 20.11
N ASP A 19 -31.25 -7.65 20.65
CA ASP A 19 -30.39 -8.06 21.76
C ASP A 19 -31.23 -8.31 23.03
N ASP A 20 -31.50 -9.58 23.32
CA ASP A 20 -31.83 -10.09 24.65
C ASP A 20 -30.81 -11.19 24.98
N ASP A 21 -30.19 -11.08 26.15
CA ASP A 21 -29.12 -11.93 26.64
C ASP A 21 -29.58 -13.42 26.71
N LEU A 22 -29.24 -14.19 25.67
CA LEU A 22 -29.64 -15.58 25.52
C LEU A 22 -28.72 -16.47 26.38
N THR A 23 -29.18 -16.87 27.56
CA THR A 23 -28.43 -17.80 28.41
C THR A 23 -28.13 -19.11 27.67
N LEU A 24 -26.96 -19.72 27.94
CA LEU A 24 -26.51 -20.97 27.28
C LEU A 24 -27.57 -22.09 27.36
N GLU A 25 -28.28 -22.16 28.48
CA GLU A 25 -29.36 -23.12 28.72
C GLU A 25 -30.53 -22.88 27.76
N LYS A 26 -31.00 -21.63 27.62
CA LYS A 26 -32.06 -21.26 26.65
C LYS A 26 -31.65 -21.55 25.21
N TRP A 27 -30.39 -21.31 24.85
CA TRP A 27 -29.87 -21.62 23.52
C TRP A 27 -29.81 -23.13 23.24
N MET A 28 -29.38 -23.94 24.21
CA MET A 28 -29.38 -25.39 24.10
C MET A 28 -30.81 -25.96 24.03
N GLU A 29 -31.75 -25.40 24.78
CA GLU A 29 -33.17 -25.75 24.74
C GLU A 29 -33.82 -25.43 23.38
N GLN A 30 -33.50 -24.27 22.78
CA GLN A 30 -33.95 -23.93 21.43
C GLN A 30 -33.48 -24.95 20.38
N ILE A 31 -32.22 -25.38 20.47
CA ILE A 31 -31.68 -26.44 19.57
C ILE A 31 -32.42 -27.76 19.79
N SER A 32 -32.69 -28.14 21.04
CA SER A 32 -33.47 -29.34 21.36
C SER A 32 -34.88 -29.27 20.77
N SER A 33 -35.60 -28.17 20.99
CA SER A 33 -36.97 -27.98 20.45
C SER A 33 -37.00 -28.13 18.93
N LEU A 34 -36.12 -27.42 18.22
CA LEU A 34 -36.03 -27.49 16.76
C LEU A 34 -35.58 -28.85 16.26
N TYR A 35 -34.75 -29.57 17.00
CA TYR A 35 -34.36 -30.93 16.63
C TYR A 35 -35.53 -31.92 16.77
N ARG A 36 -36.33 -31.80 17.84
CA ARG A 36 -37.52 -32.63 18.05
C ARG A 36 -38.55 -32.44 16.93
N GLU A 37 -38.71 -31.22 16.44
CA GLU A 37 -39.58 -30.89 15.31
C GLU A 37 -39.03 -31.40 13.97
N ASN A 38 -37.78 -31.08 13.65
CA ASN A 38 -37.20 -31.39 12.34
C ASN A 38 -36.80 -32.85 12.19
N ARG A 39 -36.53 -33.54 13.30
CA ARG A 39 -35.87 -34.88 13.38
C ARG A 39 -34.61 -35.00 12.52
N SER A 40 -33.94 -33.88 12.24
CA SER A 40 -32.80 -33.82 11.33
C SER A 40 -31.81 -32.77 11.79
N LEU A 41 -30.61 -33.25 12.14
CA LEU A 41 -29.47 -32.40 12.50
C LEU A 41 -29.14 -31.35 11.43
N LYS A 42 -29.31 -31.71 10.14
CA LYS A 42 -28.99 -30.81 9.02
C LYS A 42 -29.98 -29.65 8.93
N LYS A 43 -31.28 -29.94 9.01
CA LYS A 43 -32.33 -28.91 8.99
C LYS A 43 -32.26 -28.02 10.23
N THR A 44 -32.01 -28.60 11.41
CA THR A 44 -31.83 -27.83 12.65
C THR A 44 -30.62 -26.89 12.57
N ALA A 45 -29.51 -27.33 11.98
CA ALA A 45 -28.32 -26.50 11.78
C ALA A 45 -28.56 -25.32 10.82
N GLU A 46 -29.25 -25.58 9.71
CA GLU A 46 -29.61 -24.55 8.72
C GLU A 46 -30.55 -23.50 9.31
N GLN A 47 -31.56 -23.91 10.10
CA GLN A 47 -32.50 -22.99 10.75
C GLN A 47 -31.87 -22.16 11.87
N MET A 48 -30.93 -22.74 12.63
CA MET A 48 -30.22 -22.04 13.70
C MET A 48 -29.05 -21.18 13.21
N GLY A 49 -28.66 -21.30 11.93
CA GLY A 49 -27.48 -20.61 11.39
C GLY A 49 -26.16 -21.04 12.03
N VAL A 50 -26.06 -22.28 12.53
CA VAL A 50 -24.87 -22.80 13.21
C VAL A 50 -24.34 -24.07 12.54
N ALA A 51 -23.05 -24.35 12.72
CA ALA A 51 -22.44 -25.53 12.12
C ALA A 51 -23.09 -26.83 12.62
N TYR A 52 -23.31 -27.77 11.70
CA TYR A 52 -23.89 -29.10 11.95
C TYR A 52 -23.23 -29.85 13.13
N GLY A 53 -21.89 -29.75 13.26
CA GLY A 53 -21.16 -30.36 14.37
C GLY A 53 -21.52 -29.76 15.74
N LYS A 54 -21.87 -28.46 15.80
CA LYS A 54 -22.26 -27.76 17.03
C LYS A 54 -23.62 -28.26 17.52
N VAL A 55 -24.59 -28.39 16.61
CA VAL A 55 -25.93 -28.97 16.89
C VAL A 55 -25.80 -30.38 17.44
N ARG A 56 -25.01 -31.24 16.78
CA ARG A 56 -24.77 -32.62 17.23
C ARG A 56 -24.21 -32.67 18.65
N LYS A 57 -23.21 -31.83 18.95
CA LYS A 57 -22.55 -31.78 20.27
C LYS A 57 -23.51 -31.35 21.38
N VAL A 58 -24.37 -30.35 21.11
CA VAL A 58 -25.41 -29.89 22.05
C VAL A 58 -26.38 -31.04 22.35
N LEU A 59 -26.88 -31.72 21.32
CA LEU A 59 -27.85 -32.80 21.51
C LEU A 59 -27.25 -34.05 22.19
N ILE A 60 -25.95 -34.33 21.99
CA ILE A 60 -25.24 -35.36 22.77
C ILE A 60 -25.17 -34.96 24.25
N THR A 61 -24.91 -33.68 24.52
CA THR A 61 -24.80 -33.13 25.88
C THR A 61 -26.14 -33.20 26.61
N LEU A 62 -27.24 -32.87 25.93
CA LEU A 62 -28.61 -32.99 26.45
C LEU A 62 -29.12 -34.44 26.49
N GLY A 63 -28.36 -35.40 25.94
CA GLY A 63 -28.74 -36.81 25.87
C GLY A 63 -29.81 -37.13 24.82
N GLU A 64 -30.15 -36.21 23.93
CA GLU A 64 -31.17 -36.35 22.88
C GLU A 64 -30.64 -36.95 21.57
N TYR A 65 -29.32 -37.00 21.41
CA TYR A 65 -28.66 -37.65 20.27
C TYR A 65 -27.76 -38.78 20.74
N LYS A 66 -28.14 -40.01 20.42
CA LYS A 66 -27.43 -41.24 20.82
C LYS A 66 -27.08 -42.06 19.59
N THR A 67 -25.82 -42.45 19.50
CA THR A 67 -25.32 -43.43 18.54
C THR A 67 -24.44 -44.43 19.28
N PRO A 68 -24.25 -45.67 18.77
CA PRO A 68 -23.34 -46.63 19.40
C PRO A 68 -21.93 -46.07 19.61
N PHE A 69 -21.48 -45.19 18.71
CA PHE A 69 -20.19 -44.52 18.81
C PHE A 69 -20.18 -43.42 19.89
N SER A 70 -21.18 -42.53 19.92
CA SER A 70 -21.25 -41.46 20.93
C SER A 70 -21.38 -42.01 22.35
N LEU A 71 -22.10 -43.12 22.53
CA LEU A 71 -22.21 -43.79 23.83
C LEU A 71 -20.87 -44.35 24.32
N LYS A 72 -20.09 -44.97 23.42
CA LYS A 72 -18.74 -45.47 23.75
C LYS A 72 -17.78 -44.33 24.10
N VAL A 73 -17.79 -43.25 23.32
CA VAL A 73 -16.95 -42.06 23.57
C VAL A 73 -17.29 -41.42 24.92
N THR A 74 -18.59 -41.22 25.21
CA THR A 74 -19.04 -40.66 26.50
C THR A 74 -18.66 -41.57 27.68
N ALA A 75 -18.82 -42.89 27.56
CA ALA A 75 -18.47 -43.83 28.62
C ALA A 75 -16.97 -43.87 28.92
N LEU A 76 -16.12 -43.77 27.89
CA LEU A 76 -14.67 -43.71 28.08
C LEU A 76 -14.24 -42.37 28.71
N ARG A 77 -14.84 -41.25 28.30
CA ARG A 77 -14.57 -39.95 28.92
C ARG A 77 -15.00 -39.90 30.39
N GLN A 78 -16.14 -40.51 30.75
CA GLN A 78 -16.60 -40.61 32.13
C GLN A 78 -15.66 -41.42 33.03
N LYS A 79 -14.83 -42.30 32.45
CA LYS A 79 -13.76 -43.03 33.16
C LYS A 79 -12.48 -42.21 33.34
N GLY A 80 -12.47 -40.94 32.93
CA GLY A 80 -11.33 -40.03 33.10
C GLY A 80 -10.27 -40.08 31.99
N LEU A 81 -10.50 -40.86 30.92
CA LEU A 81 -9.56 -40.98 29.81
C LEU A 81 -9.47 -39.67 28.99
N GLN A 82 -8.27 -39.35 28.52
CA GLN A 82 -7.99 -38.21 27.67
C GLN A 82 -8.37 -38.47 26.21
N VAL A 83 -8.57 -37.40 25.44
CA VAL A 83 -9.04 -37.48 24.04
C VAL A 83 -8.11 -38.32 23.16
N SER A 84 -6.79 -38.21 23.37
CA SER A 84 -5.77 -39.00 22.69
C SER A 84 -5.90 -40.50 23.03
N GLU A 85 -6.06 -40.83 24.31
CA GLU A 85 -6.23 -42.22 24.77
C GLU A 85 -7.52 -42.85 24.24
N ILE A 86 -8.61 -42.06 24.19
CA ILE A 86 -9.90 -42.51 23.61
C ILE A 86 -9.76 -42.73 22.10
N ALA A 87 -9.02 -41.87 21.40
CA ALA A 87 -8.76 -41.99 19.96
C ALA A 87 -7.98 -43.27 19.65
N ASP A 88 -6.97 -43.57 20.45
CA ASP A 88 -6.15 -44.79 20.33
C ASP A 88 -6.98 -46.05 20.62
N ILE A 89 -7.76 -46.07 21.70
CA ILE A 89 -8.63 -47.21 22.07
C ILE A 89 -9.67 -47.50 20.98
N LEU A 90 -10.23 -46.45 20.37
CA LEU A 90 -11.29 -46.59 19.37
C LEU A 90 -10.77 -46.68 17.93
N GLY A 91 -9.46 -46.58 17.71
CA GLY A 91 -8.83 -46.64 16.39
C GLY A 91 -9.30 -45.54 15.44
N VAL A 92 -9.51 -44.32 15.94
CA VAL A 92 -10.04 -43.19 15.17
C VAL A 92 -9.30 -41.89 15.49
N SER A 93 -9.31 -40.94 14.58
CA SER A 93 -8.70 -39.62 14.82
C SER A 93 -9.30 -38.89 16.03
N GLU A 94 -8.50 -38.14 16.77
CA GLU A 94 -8.94 -37.23 17.84
C GLU A 94 -10.03 -36.26 17.38
N LYS A 95 -9.96 -35.80 16.13
CA LYS A 95 -10.97 -34.94 15.50
C LYS A 95 -12.36 -35.58 15.49
N ARG A 96 -12.43 -36.91 15.29
CA ARG A 96 -13.66 -37.69 15.34
C ARG A 96 -14.16 -37.85 16.77
N ILE A 97 -13.28 -38.05 17.75
CA ILE A 97 -13.66 -38.11 19.17
C ILE A 97 -14.25 -36.78 19.63
N ASN A 98 -13.59 -35.66 19.33
CA ASN A 98 -14.02 -34.31 19.67
C ASN A 98 -15.40 -33.93 19.12
N ALA A 99 -15.80 -34.52 17.99
CA ALA A 99 -17.12 -34.30 17.38
C ALA A 99 -18.27 -35.04 18.10
N PHE A 100 -17.97 -35.99 18.99
CA PHE A 100 -18.95 -36.83 19.70
C PHE A 100 -18.83 -36.77 21.23
N LEU A 101 -17.96 -35.92 21.77
CA LEU A 101 -17.86 -35.67 23.21
C LEU A 101 -18.94 -34.69 23.70
N PRO A 102 -19.53 -34.89 24.89
CA PRO A 102 -20.39 -33.88 25.53
C PRO A 102 -19.66 -32.54 25.76
N TYR A 103 -20.40 -31.45 25.91
CA TYR A 103 -19.86 -30.17 26.38
C TYR A 103 -19.43 -30.29 27.85
N GLU A 104 -18.19 -29.91 28.16
CA GLU A 104 -17.73 -29.74 29.54
C GLU A 104 -18.22 -28.39 30.08
N LYS A 105 -18.74 -28.36 31.31
CA LYS A 105 -19.40 -27.20 31.94
C LYS A 105 -18.47 -26.01 32.23
N SER A 106 -17.18 -26.09 31.93
CA SER A 106 -16.23 -24.99 32.10
C SER A 106 -15.63 -24.60 30.74
N VAL A 107 -15.92 -23.36 30.34
CA VAL A 107 -15.22 -22.57 29.30
C VAL A 107 -15.50 -22.98 27.84
N TYR A 108 -16.41 -22.26 27.18
CA TYR A 108 -16.21 -21.51 25.91
C TYR A 108 -17.56 -21.14 25.26
N ASN A 109 -17.82 -19.83 25.24
CA ASN A 109 -18.64 -19.05 24.31
C ASN A 109 -20.05 -19.57 23.93
N ALA A 110 -21.05 -18.82 24.40
CA ALA A 110 -22.35 -18.58 23.73
C ALA A 110 -22.11 -18.06 22.28
N PRO A 111 -23.06 -17.48 21.51
CA PRO A 111 -22.89 -17.22 20.07
C PRO A 111 -21.89 -16.09 19.71
N ASP A 112 -20.77 -16.02 20.41
CA ASP A 112 -19.56 -15.37 19.91
C ASP A 112 -18.97 -16.19 18.75
N LEU A 113 -18.88 -15.54 17.60
CA LEU A 113 -18.04 -15.95 16.46
C LEU A 113 -16.73 -16.56 16.99
N THR A 114 -16.34 -17.73 16.48
CA THR A 114 -15.04 -18.32 16.83
C THR A 114 -13.94 -17.29 16.62
N ILE A 115 -12.82 -17.37 17.35
CA ILE A 115 -11.69 -16.43 17.19
C ILE A 115 -11.29 -16.32 15.71
N ASP A 116 -11.33 -17.43 14.97
CA ASP A 116 -11.05 -17.45 13.53
C ASP A 116 -12.16 -16.81 12.69
N ALA A 117 -13.43 -16.94 13.06
CA ALA A 117 -14.52 -16.22 12.41
C ALA A 117 -14.47 -14.71 12.69
N LYS A 118 -14.08 -14.29 13.91
CA LYS A 118 -13.80 -12.88 14.25
C LYS A 118 -12.61 -12.35 13.44
N LYS A 119 -11.49 -13.09 13.38
CA LYS A 119 -10.32 -12.77 12.54
C LYS A 119 -10.66 -12.71 11.06
N SER A 120 -11.49 -13.63 10.56
CA SER A 120 -11.92 -13.68 9.16
C SER A 120 -12.86 -12.52 8.81
N LYS A 121 -13.80 -12.17 9.70
CA LYS A 121 -14.66 -10.97 9.55
C LYS A 121 -13.82 -9.70 9.54
N ARG A 122 -12.89 -9.55 10.50
CA ARG A 122 -11.94 -8.43 10.54
C ARG A 122 -11.09 -8.37 9.28
N TYR A 123 -10.53 -9.50 8.84
CA TYR A 123 -9.77 -9.57 7.60
C TYR A 123 -10.61 -9.09 6.41
N ARG A 124 -11.84 -9.58 6.23
CA ARG A 124 -12.73 -9.11 5.15
C ARG A 124 -13.02 -7.62 5.24
N LYS A 125 -13.30 -7.09 6.44
CA LYS A 125 -13.52 -5.65 6.64
C LYS A 125 -12.30 -4.83 6.19
N ARG A 126 -11.08 -5.26 6.58
CA ARG A 126 -9.84 -4.59 6.14
C ARG A 126 -9.63 -4.65 4.63
N ILE A 127 -9.97 -5.77 3.99
CA ILE A 127 -9.92 -5.89 2.53
C ILE A 127 -10.89 -4.91 1.87
N GLU A 128 -12.08 -4.75 2.43
CA GLU A 128 -13.09 -3.79 1.97
C GLU A 128 -12.63 -2.34 2.19
N THR A 129 -12.10 -2.01 3.36
CA THR A 129 -11.53 -0.68 3.67
C THR A 129 -10.36 -0.35 2.73
N ALA A 130 -9.40 -1.26 2.55
CA ALA A 130 -8.30 -1.06 1.62
C ALA A 130 -8.81 -0.84 0.19
N ALA A 131 -9.79 -1.62 -0.27
CA ALA A 131 -10.39 -1.42 -1.60
C ALA A 131 -11.15 -0.09 -1.72
N GLN A 132 -11.71 0.44 -0.63
CA GLN A 132 -12.41 1.73 -0.60
C GLN A 132 -11.44 2.92 -0.61
N ASN A 133 -10.25 2.75 -0.02
CA ASN A 133 -9.28 3.82 0.20
C ASN A 133 -8.23 3.96 -0.92
N ILE A 134 -8.11 2.99 -1.84
CA ILE A 134 -7.21 3.12 -2.99
C ILE A 134 -7.58 4.35 -3.84
N VAL A 135 -6.56 5.15 -4.14
CA VAL A 135 -6.68 6.46 -4.80
C VAL A 135 -7.42 6.37 -6.14
N GLY A 136 -7.04 5.41 -6.97
CA GLY A 136 -7.51 5.22 -8.34
C GLY A 136 -8.72 4.32 -8.49
N ARG A 137 -9.44 3.97 -7.41
CA ARG A 137 -10.55 2.98 -7.43
C ARG A 137 -11.62 3.25 -8.49
N GLU A 138 -11.89 4.51 -8.81
CA GLU A 138 -12.94 4.93 -9.74
C GLU A 138 -12.47 4.80 -11.20
N TYR A 139 -11.16 4.80 -11.40
CA TYR A 139 -10.47 4.83 -12.69
C TYR A 139 -9.94 3.44 -13.12
N GLY A 140 -9.66 2.55 -12.16
CA GLY A 140 -9.20 1.17 -12.40
C GLY A 140 -10.25 0.19 -12.95
N LYS A 141 -11.49 0.62 -13.20
CA LYS A 141 -12.59 -0.24 -13.72
C LYS A 141 -12.52 -0.47 -15.23
N LYS A 142 -11.38 -0.92 -15.76
CA LYS A 142 -11.38 -1.53 -17.10
C LYS A 142 -11.73 -3.01 -16.96
N ASN A 143 -12.55 -3.52 -17.88
CA ASN A 143 -13.05 -4.91 -17.87
C ASN A 143 -11.86 -5.88 -17.72
N PRO A 144 -11.74 -6.65 -16.62
CA PRO A 144 -10.56 -7.46 -16.32
C PRO A 144 -10.20 -8.41 -17.45
N GLU A 145 -11.19 -8.96 -18.16
CA GLU A 145 -10.95 -9.85 -19.31
C GLU A 145 -10.38 -9.11 -20.52
N LYS A 146 -10.70 -7.82 -20.71
CA LYS A 146 -10.19 -7.01 -21.81
C LYS A 146 -8.77 -6.52 -21.52
N VAL A 147 -8.53 -6.05 -20.30
CA VAL A 147 -7.18 -5.71 -19.81
C VAL A 147 -6.32 -6.95 -19.85
N MET A 148 -6.72 -8.06 -19.24
CA MET A 148 -5.93 -9.28 -19.20
C MET A 148 -5.64 -9.86 -20.59
N LYS A 149 -6.52 -9.64 -21.58
CA LYS A 149 -6.30 -10.04 -22.98
C LYS A 149 -5.40 -9.06 -23.74
N GLU A 150 -5.54 -7.75 -23.51
CA GLU A 150 -4.63 -6.73 -24.07
C GLU A 150 -3.23 -6.81 -23.43
N SER A 151 -3.16 -7.08 -22.13
CA SER A 151 -1.97 -7.38 -21.33
C SER A 151 -1.36 -8.73 -21.68
N LEU A 152 -2.14 -9.79 -21.96
CA LEU A 152 -1.60 -11.05 -22.51
C LEU A 152 -1.00 -10.81 -23.89
N ILE A 153 -1.68 -10.04 -24.75
CA ILE A 153 -1.18 -9.70 -26.08
C ILE A 153 0.07 -8.82 -26.00
N MET A 154 0.17 -7.91 -25.01
CA MET A 154 1.39 -7.14 -24.75
C MET A 154 2.49 -8.01 -24.13
N MET A 155 2.20 -8.90 -23.18
CA MET A 155 3.15 -9.83 -22.57
C MET A 155 3.68 -10.86 -23.59
N GLU A 156 2.84 -11.36 -24.50
CA GLU A 156 3.24 -12.22 -25.62
C GLU A 156 4.07 -11.45 -26.67
N LYS A 157 3.94 -10.11 -26.73
CA LYS A 157 4.77 -9.22 -27.55
C LYS A 157 6.03 -8.72 -26.83
N GLU A 158 6.09 -8.77 -25.50
CA GLU A 158 7.23 -8.33 -24.66
C GLU A 158 8.15 -9.50 -24.25
N GLN A 159 7.77 -10.75 -24.55
CA GLN A 159 8.56 -11.94 -24.22
C GLN A 159 9.88 -12.11 -25.02
N GLY A 160 10.20 -11.21 -25.94
CA GLY A 160 11.53 -11.10 -26.51
C GLY A 160 12.13 -9.73 -26.22
N THR A 161 12.85 -9.62 -25.13
CA THR A 161 13.89 -8.61 -24.98
C THR A 161 15.22 -9.37 -25.00
N GLU A 162 16.26 -8.81 -25.62
CA GLU A 162 17.63 -9.16 -25.23
C GLU A 162 17.65 -9.05 -23.71
N LYS A 163 17.92 -10.16 -23.00
CA LYS A 163 17.92 -10.17 -21.54
C LYS A 163 18.96 -9.17 -21.05
N LYS A 164 18.53 -7.94 -20.78
CA LYS A 164 19.32 -6.93 -20.09
C LYS A 164 19.78 -7.59 -18.80
N GLU A 165 21.09 -7.69 -18.61
CA GLU A 165 21.65 -8.41 -17.47
C GLU A 165 21.18 -7.71 -16.18
N ILE A 166 20.30 -8.38 -15.43
CA ILE A 166 19.75 -7.84 -14.20
C ILE A 166 20.83 -7.92 -13.14
N ARG A 167 21.22 -6.75 -12.60
CA ARG A 167 22.16 -6.65 -11.49
C ARG A 167 21.45 -6.16 -10.22
N PRO A 168 21.75 -6.72 -9.05
CA PRO A 168 21.23 -6.21 -7.78
C PRO A 168 21.82 -4.83 -7.47
N ILE A 169 20.96 -3.86 -7.15
CA ILE A 169 21.33 -2.50 -6.75
C ILE A 169 20.90 -2.26 -5.31
N ARG A 170 21.82 -1.79 -4.46
CA ARG A 170 21.48 -1.44 -3.08
C ARG A 170 20.92 -0.03 -2.99
N LEU A 171 19.74 0.07 -2.39
CA LEU A 171 19.15 1.33 -1.93
C LEU A 171 19.10 1.35 -0.41
N HIS A 172 19.46 2.50 0.16
CA HIS A 172 19.20 2.85 1.54
C HIS A 172 18.03 3.82 1.59
N LEU A 173 17.00 3.47 2.37
CA LEU A 173 15.80 4.25 2.56
C LEU A 173 15.72 4.72 4.00
N GLU A 174 15.47 6.00 4.20
CA GLU A 174 15.33 6.63 5.51
C GLU A 174 14.03 7.43 5.57
N LEU A 175 13.13 7.08 6.49
CA LEU A 175 11.94 7.88 6.75
C LEU A 175 12.36 9.11 7.57
N GLN A 176 12.18 10.29 6.98
CA GLN A 176 12.62 11.55 7.57
C GLN A 176 11.92 11.80 8.91
N ASN A 177 12.69 12.37 9.83
CA ASN A 177 12.20 12.76 11.15
C ASN A 177 12.79 14.11 11.60
N GLU A 178 13.12 14.99 10.65
CA GLU A 178 13.88 16.24 10.90
C GLU A 178 13.27 17.12 12.00
N TYR A 179 11.94 17.14 12.10
CA TYR A 179 11.23 17.95 13.10
C TYR A 179 10.93 17.20 14.41
N CYS A 180 11.28 15.92 14.50
CA CYS A 180 10.96 15.06 15.64
C CYS A 180 11.71 15.51 16.90
N THR A 181 10.97 15.72 17.99
CA THR A 181 11.54 16.08 19.29
C THR A 181 12.31 14.92 19.90
N ASP A 182 13.23 15.22 20.84
CA ASP A 182 13.96 14.19 21.57
C ASP A 182 13.04 13.19 22.30
N GLU A 183 11.86 13.64 22.75
CA GLU A 183 10.89 12.76 23.39
C GLU A 183 10.25 11.81 22.38
N GLU A 184 9.80 12.32 21.24
CA GLU A 184 9.25 11.48 20.18
C GLU A 184 10.30 10.49 19.65
N ALA A 185 11.56 10.91 19.49
CA ALA A 185 12.66 10.01 19.12
C ALA A 185 12.86 8.88 20.14
N ARG A 186 12.74 9.17 21.45
CA ARG A 186 12.77 8.15 22.52
C ARG A 186 11.61 7.18 22.40
N VAL A 187 10.40 7.67 22.16
CA VAL A 187 9.19 6.86 21.96
C VAL A 187 9.34 5.94 20.75
N LEU A 188 9.82 6.47 19.62
CA LEU A 188 10.09 5.70 18.39
C LEU A 188 11.17 4.63 18.60
N SER A 189 12.28 4.97 19.26
CA SER A 189 13.32 4.00 19.60
C SER A 189 12.76 2.86 20.47
N ARG A 190 12.00 3.22 21.52
CA ARG A 190 11.47 2.26 22.49
C ARG A 190 10.37 1.35 21.93
N TYR A 191 9.43 1.89 21.17
CA TYR A 191 8.23 1.16 20.76
C TYR A 191 8.16 0.83 19.27
N ALA A 192 8.89 1.55 18.42
CA ALA A 192 8.91 1.30 16.98
C ALA A 192 10.13 0.51 16.51
N ASP A 193 11.12 0.19 17.37
CA ASP A 193 12.40 -0.45 17.00
C ASP A 193 13.27 0.46 16.09
N ALA A 194 13.05 1.77 16.16
CA ALA A 194 13.79 2.79 15.42
C ALA A 194 15.24 2.91 15.94
N THR A 195 16.06 3.72 15.27
CA THR A 195 17.38 4.10 15.80
C THR A 195 17.24 4.96 17.07
N ASP A 196 18.34 5.19 17.78
CA ASP A 196 18.36 6.10 18.94
C ASP A 196 17.96 7.53 18.59
N ARG A 197 18.11 7.92 17.32
CA ARG A 197 17.66 9.21 16.79
C ARG A 197 16.20 9.19 16.30
N GLY A 198 15.47 8.09 16.49
CA GLY A 198 14.08 7.94 16.03
C GLY A 198 13.92 7.63 14.54
N LEU A 199 15.01 7.32 13.81
CA LEU A 199 14.95 7.04 12.37
C LEU A 199 14.47 5.61 12.07
N LEU A 200 13.57 5.49 11.08
CA LEU A 200 13.15 4.21 10.51
C LEU A 200 13.84 4.01 9.15
N THR A 201 14.71 3.01 9.07
CA THR A 201 15.55 2.76 7.90
C THR A 201 15.33 1.38 7.29
N ARG A 202 15.56 1.26 5.98
CA ARG A 202 15.57 0.00 5.22
C ARG A 202 16.78 -0.01 4.30
N ASP A 203 17.51 -1.11 4.25
CA ASP A 203 18.41 -1.40 3.15
C ASP A 203 17.80 -2.52 2.31
N ILE A 204 17.66 -2.25 1.02
CA ILE A 204 17.06 -3.17 0.06
C ILE A 204 17.97 -3.38 -1.14
N LEU A 205 17.88 -4.57 -1.73
CA LEU A 205 18.38 -4.84 -3.07
C LEU A 205 17.22 -4.80 -4.05
N ILE A 206 17.35 -4.05 -5.14
CA ILE A 206 16.38 -3.99 -6.24
C ILE A 206 17.01 -4.53 -7.53
N PRO A 207 16.20 -5.07 -8.47
CA PRO A 207 16.65 -5.26 -9.85
C PRO A 207 17.05 -3.92 -10.48
N SER A 208 18.11 -3.92 -11.29
CA SER A 208 18.63 -2.70 -11.93
C SER A 208 17.68 -2.01 -12.90
N ASP A 209 16.70 -2.73 -13.43
CA ASP A 209 15.69 -2.23 -14.36
C ASP A 209 14.39 -1.78 -13.65
N MET A 210 14.36 -1.77 -12.30
CA MET A 210 13.17 -1.36 -11.54
C MET A 210 12.84 0.12 -11.81
N PRO A 211 11.62 0.43 -12.29
CA PRO A 211 11.14 1.81 -12.41
C PRO A 211 10.76 2.42 -11.05
N LEU A 212 10.77 3.75 -10.96
CA LEU A 212 10.27 4.49 -9.80
C LEU A 212 8.80 4.11 -9.47
N HIS A 213 7.98 3.86 -10.48
CA HIS A 213 6.61 3.36 -10.32
C HIS A 213 6.52 2.05 -9.50
N ASN A 214 7.41 1.08 -9.78
CA ASN A 214 7.43 -0.19 -9.05
C ASN A 214 8.14 -0.05 -7.69
N LEU A 215 9.07 0.89 -7.58
CA LEU A 215 9.69 1.26 -6.30
C LEU A 215 8.65 1.82 -5.32
N HIS A 216 7.67 2.61 -5.78
CA HIS A 216 6.54 3.07 -4.96
C HIS A 216 5.87 1.90 -4.22
N TYR A 217 5.44 0.86 -4.93
CA TYR A 217 4.82 -0.31 -4.31
C TYR A 217 5.77 -1.08 -3.37
N THR A 218 7.06 -1.04 -3.65
CA THR A 218 8.09 -1.58 -2.75
C THR A 218 8.12 -0.79 -1.44
N ILE A 219 8.11 0.54 -1.51
CA ILE A 219 8.10 1.44 -0.35
C ILE A 219 6.82 1.25 0.48
N GLN A 220 5.65 1.22 -0.17
CA GLN A 220 4.36 0.92 0.46
C GLN A 220 4.46 -0.37 1.30
N ARG A 221 5.04 -1.42 0.72
CA ARG A 221 5.21 -2.70 1.40
C ARG A 221 6.18 -2.64 2.59
N LEU A 222 7.27 -1.88 2.47
CA LEU A 222 8.33 -1.75 3.48
C LEU A 222 7.90 -0.97 4.72
N TYR A 223 7.02 0.02 4.54
CA TYR A 223 6.49 0.86 5.63
C TYR A 223 5.13 0.39 6.14
N GLY A 224 4.45 -0.49 5.39
CA GLY A 224 3.19 -1.11 5.80
C GLY A 224 1.94 -0.32 5.41
N TRP A 225 2.11 0.68 4.54
CA TRP A 225 1.04 1.50 3.98
C TRP A 225 0.12 0.72 3.03
N GLN A 226 -1.08 1.27 2.83
CA GLN A 226 -2.13 0.66 2.02
C GLN A 226 -2.32 1.25 0.62
N ASN A 227 -1.40 2.09 0.14
CA ASN A 227 -1.54 2.79 -1.13
C ASN A 227 -2.85 3.60 -1.21
N SER A 228 -3.16 4.33 -0.14
CA SER A 228 -4.42 5.06 0.03
C SER A 228 -4.33 6.55 -0.32
N HIS A 229 -3.11 7.06 -0.54
CA HIS A 229 -2.85 8.48 -0.73
C HIS A 229 -2.03 8.77 -1.99
N LEU A 230 -2.10 10.02 -2.43
CA LEU A 230 -1.25 10.55 -3.49
C LEU A 230 0.22 10.49 -3.09
N ARG A 231 1.07 10.43 -4.11
CA ARG A 231 2.52 10.32 -3.96
C ARG A 231 3.24 10.94 -5.14
N CYS A 232 4.48 11.34 -4.90
CA CYS A 232 5.42 11.69 -5.95
C CYS A 232 6.87 11.35 -5.56
N PHE A 233 7.73 11.28 -6.57
CA PHE A 233 9.17 11.28 -6.41
C PHE A 233 9.71 12.64 -6.83
N ARG A 234 10.63 13.21 -6.04
CA ARG A 234 11.23 14.53 -6.28
C ARG A 234 12.73 14.47 -6.07
N LEU A 235 13.44 15.39 -6.70
CA LEU A 235 14.84 15.67 -6.36
C LEU A 235 14.90 16.47 -5.05
N ASP A 236 16.06 16.51 -4.41
CA ASP A 236 16.30 17.54 -3.41
C ASP A 236 16.35 18.94 -4.04
N GLU A 237 16.17 19.98 -3.21
CA GLU A 237 16.08 21.37 -3.67
C GLU A 237 17.35 21.81 -4.41
N GLN A 238 18.52 21.35 -3.96
CA GLN A 238 19.81 21.73 -4.56
C GLN A 238 19.95 21.18 -5.99
N ASP A 239 19.66 19.89 -6.19
CA ASP A 239 19.71 19.27 -7.51
C ASP A 239 18.59 19.77 -8.43
N TYR A 240 17.39 20.00 -7.88
CA TYR A 240 16.29 20.61 -8.63
C TYR A 240 16.70 21.99 -9.18
N ASP A 241 17.17 22.89 -8.32
CA ASP A 241 17.57 24.25 -8.70
C ASP A 241 18.75 24.26 -9.67
N ARG A 242 19.73 23.35 -9.49
CA ARG A 242 20.85 23.21 -10.44
C ARG A 242 20.36 22.90 -11.85
N LEU A 243 19.37 22.01 -11.98
CA LEU A 243 18.87 21.56 -13.28
C LEU A 243 17.93 22.58 -13.93
N VAL A 244 16.96 23.11 -13.18
CA VAL A 244 15.95 24.03 -13.74
C VAL A 244 16.40 25.50 -13.75
N ARG A 245 17.49 25.82 -13.04
CA ARG A 245 18.09 27.17 -12.91
C ARG A 245 17.09 28.21 -12.40
N GLY A 246 16.09 27.78 -11.61
CA GLY A 246 15.01 28.62 -11.09
C GLY A 246 14.07 29.22 -12.15
N GLN A 247 14.18 28.82 -13.42
CA GLN A 247 13.43 29.39 -14.54
C GLN A 247 12.33 28.44 -15.04
N VAL A 248 11.19 28.99 -15.44
CA VAL A 248 10.11 28.21 -16.05
C VAL A 248 10.59 27.52 -17.33
N LYS A 249 11.39 28.21 -18.15
CA LYS A 249 11.99 27.61 -19.34
C LYS A 249 12.86 26.40 -19.00
N GLY A 250 13.70 26.48 -17.97
CA GLY A 250 14.59 25.38 -17.57
C GLY A 250 13.80 24.14 -17.14
N TRP A 251 12.71 24.34 -16.38
CA TRP A 251 11.76 23.27 -16.07
C TRP A 251 11.10 22.69 -17.32
N MET A 252 10.51 23.53 -18.19
CA MET A 252 9.84 23.10 -19.43
C MET A 252 10.74 22.30 -20.37
N ASP A 253 12.02 22.66 -20.45
CA ASP A 253 13.01 21.95 -21.25
C ASP A 253 13.19 20.49 -20.77
N LEU A 254 13.03 20.25 -19.47
CA LEU A 254 13.17 18.93 -18.83
C LEU A 254 11.86 18.13 -18.69
N VAL A 255 10.70 18.73 -18.96
CA VAL A 255 9.42 18.02 -18.98
C VAL A 255 9.39 16.94 -20.05
N GLY A 256 8.95 15.72 -19.68
CA GLY A 256 8.94 14.54 -20.54
C GLY A 256 10.31 13.88 -20.72
N ILE A 257 11.35 14.42 -20.07
CA ILE A 257 12.69 13.81 -19.95
C ILE A 257 12.90 13.37 -18.49
N LEU A 258 12.72 14.30 -17.55
CA LEU A 258 12.92 14.07 -16.12
C LEU A 258 11.65 14.33 -15.30
N PHE A 259 10.90 15.39 -15.64
CA PHE A 259 9.69 15.80 -14.91
C PHE A 259 8.39 15.46 -15.65
N LYS A 260 7.32 15.23 -14.89
CA LYS A 260 5.95 15.02 -15.40
C LYS A 260 5.44 16.24 -16.18
N GLY A 261 4.55 15.98 -17.13
CA GLY A 261 3.84 17.03 -17.88
C GLY A 261 2.61 17.56 -17.14
N LEU A 262 1.96 18.58 -17.71
CA LEU A 262 0.75 19.20 -17.16
C LEU A 262 -0.51 18.49 -17.64
N THR A 263 -0.56 17.17 -17.48
CA THR A 263 -1.72 16.36 -17.90
C THR A 263 -2.59 16.02 -16.70
N ASP A 264 -3.86 16.40 -16.76
CA ASP A 264 -4.87 15.93 -15.82
C ASP A 264 -5.59 14.71 -16.40
N ASN A 265 -5.03 13.51 -16.14
CA ASN A 265 -5.67 12.26 -16.51
C ASN A 265 -5.44 11.20 -15.44
N SER A 266 -6.26 11.21 -14.40
CA SER A 266 -6.18 10.25 -13.30
C SER A 266 -6.33 8.78 -13.77
N ASN A 267 -7.01 8.51 -14.89
CA ASN A 267 -7.05 7.14 -15.44
C ASN A 267 -5.70 6.64 -15.95
N ASP A 268 -4.84 7.56 -16.34
CA ASP A 268 -3.52 7.25 -16.85
C ASP A 268 -2.50 7.19 -15.73
N GLU A 269 -2.62 8.05 -14.71
CA GLU A 269 -1.75 8.01 -13.54
C GLU A 269 -1.95 6.73 -12.70
N PHE A 270 -3.22 6.32 -12.51
CA PHE A 270 -3.59 5.13 -11.74
C PHE A 270 -3.96 3.95 -12.64
N TRP A 271 -3.30 3.85 -13.81
CA TRP A 271 -3.65 2.90 -14.89
C TRP A 271 -3.66 1.44 -14.45
N ASP A 272 -2.85 1.09 -13.44
CA ASP A 272 -2.73 -0.27 -12.90
C ASP A 272 -3.31 -0.41 -11.49
N GLU A 273 -4.07 0.56 -10.97
CA GLU A 273 -4.74 0.42 -9.67
C GLU A 273 -6.01 -0.46 -9.78
N ASP A 274 -5.77 -1.75 -10.03
CA ASP A 274 -6.75 -2.77 -10.37
C ASP A 274 -7.20 -3.63 -9.17
N TYR A 275 -6.96 -3.18 -7.94
CA TYR A 275 -7.32 -3.95 -6.76
C TYR A 275 -8.84 -3.98 -6.53
N THR A 276 -9.45 -5.13 -6.80
CA THR A 276 -10.89 -5.36 -6.58
C THR A 276 -11.18 -6.21 -5.33
N GLY A 277 -10.15 -6.53 -4.52
CA GLY A 277 -10.25 -7.37 -3.33
C GLY A 277 -9.33 -8.59 -3.36
N GLY A 278 -9.36 -9.40 -2.30
CA GLY A 278 -8.45 -10.53 -2.12
C GLY A 278 -7.38 -10.25 -1.07
N SER A 279 -6.15 -10.74 -1.25
CA SER A 279 -5.06 -10.40 -0.33
C SER A 279 -4.32 -9.19 -0.83
N PHE A 280 -4.49 -8.05 -0.14
CA PHE A 280 -3.76 -6.81 -0.45
C PHE A 280 -2.24 -7.03 -0.54
N LYS A 281 -1.67 -7.85 0.36
CA LYS A 281 -0.23 -8.18 0.33
C LYS A 281 0.20 -8.93 -0.93
N VAL A 282 -0.66 -9.81 -1.46
CA VAL A 282 -0.37 -10.55 -2.71
C VAL A 282 -0.49 -9.61 -3.89
N TRP A 283 -1.53 -8.76 -3.91
CA TRP A 283 -1.69 -7.73 -4.94
C TRP A 283 -0.47 -6.80 -4.99
N LEU A 284 -0.10 -6.20 -3.85
CA LEU A 284 1.06 -5.32 -3.74
C LEU A 284 2.35 -6.02 -4.17
N LYS A 285 2.51 -7.30 -3.82
CA LYS A 285 3.65 -8.11 -4.25
C LYS A 285 3.78 -8.24 -5.76
N ASN A 286 2.66 -8.40 -6.46
CA ASN A 286 2.68 -8.48 -7.91
C ASN A 286 3.05 -7.14 -8.56
N LYS A 287 2.83 -6.01 -7.85
CA LYS A 287 3.18 -4.68 -8.35
C LYS A 287 4.68 -4.37 -8.30
N TYR A 288 5.41 -4.88 -7.32
CA TYR A 288 6.87 -4.67 -7.23
C TYR A 288 7.71 -5.85 -7.71
N SER A 289 7.08 -6.94 -8.17
CA SER A 289 7.79 -8.09 -8.78
C SER A 289 7.78 -7.94 -10.30
N GLY A 290 8.94 -8.10 -10.92
CA GLY A 290 9.09 -8.05 -12.37
C GLY A 290 8.55 -9.29 -13.10
N PRO A 291 8.57 -9.29 -14.44
CA PRO A 291 9.06 -8.21 -15.30
C PRO A 291 8.25 -6.92 -15.18
N TYR A 292 8.93 -5.78 -15.24
CA TYR A 292 8.31 -4.46 -15.07
C TYR A 292 7.78 -3.91 -16.39
N SER A 293 6.61 -3.28 -16.35
CA SER A 293 6.07 -2.53 -17.47
C SER A 293 5.36 -1.28 -16.96
N TYR A 294 5.42 -0.20 -17.77
CA TYR A 294 4.78 1.06 -17.47
C TYR A 294 3.74 1.38 -18.55
N GLY A 295 2.46 1.34 -18.16
CA GLY A 295 1.31 1.52 -19.04
C GLY A 295 0.79 2.95 -19.18
N GLY A 296 1.30 3.89 -18.38
CA GLY A 296 0.93 5.30 -18.45
C GLY A 296 1.39 5.96 -19.75
N ASN A 297 0.55 6.81 -20.32
CA ASN A 297 0.76 7.55 -21.56
C ASN A 297 1.12 9.03 -21.32
N SER A 298 0.69 9.62 -20.20
CA SER A 298 0.95 11.01 -19.81
C SER A 298 2.45 11.33 -19.69
N GLU A 299 3.22 10.37 -19.18
CA GLU A 299 4.66 10.48 -18.99
C GLU A 299 5.50 10.25 -20.27
N ARG A 300 4.85 9.87 -21.37
CA ARG A 300 5.52 9.70 -22.67
C ARG A 300 6.05 11.03 -23.15
N HIS A 301 7.29 11.07 -23.65
CA HIS A 301 7.96 12.32 -23.97
C HIS A 301 7.11 13.28 -24.83
N GLN A 302 6.53 12.76 -25.91
CA GLN A 302 5.71 13.56 -26.82
C GLN A 302 4.44 14.11 -26.15
N VAL A 303 3.77 13.28 -25.34
CA VAL A 303 2.53 13.67 -24.64
C VAL A 303 2.81 14.74 -23.60
N ALA A 304 3.87 14.55 -22.81
CA ALA A 304 4.33 15.54 -21.83
C ALA A 304 4.70 16.87 -22.52
N LYS A 305 5.48 16.84 -23.61
CA LYS A 305 5.84 18.05 -24.36
C LYS A 305 4.64 18.75 -25.00
N ASP A 306 3.66 18.00 -25.50
CA ASP A 306 2.44 18.57 -26.05
C ASP A 306 1.59 19.27 -24.97
N SER A 307 1.59 18.77 -23.73
CA SER A 307 0.92 19.45 -22.62
C SER A 307 1.56 20.81 -22.30
N ILE A 308 2.90 20.89 -22.33
CA ILE A 308 3.63 22.16 -22.16
C ILE A 308 3.36 23.12 -23.32
N ARG A 309 3.29 22.62 -24.55
CA ARG A 309 2.95 23.47 -25.71
C ARG A 309 1.58 24.13 -25.52
N ARG A 310 0.56 23.35 -25.13
CA ARG A 310 -0.78 23.87 -24.85
C ARG A 310 -0.78 24.87 -23.70
N PHE A 311 0.01 24.62 -22.66
CA PHE A 311 0.16 25.55 -21.54
C PHE A 311 0.72 26.90 -21.99
N VAL A 312 1.78 26.92 -22.82
CA VAL A 312 2.36 28.16 -23.37
C VAL A 312 1.41 28.85 -24.34
N GLU A 313 0.66 28.11 -25.15
CA GLU A 313 -0.39 28.66 -26.03
C GLU A 313 -1.53 29.31 -25.24
N HIS A 314 -1.88 28.74 -24.08
CA HIS A 314 -2.93 29.26 -23.22
C HIS A 314 -2.46 30.46 -22.38
N PHE A 315 -1.20 30.43 -21.94
CA PHE A 315 -0.57 31.47 -21.12
C PHE A 315 0.68 32.06 -21.80
N PRO A 316 0.59 32.73 -22.96
CA PRO A 316 1.76 33.28 -23.64
C PRO A 316 2.43 34.39 -22.82
N VAL A 317 1.62 35.18 -22.10
CA VAL A 317 2.03 36.23 -21.17
C VAL A 317 1.19 36.09 -19.90
N ILE A 318 1.83 36.19 -18.74
CA ILE A 318 1.17 36.10 -17.44
C ILE A 318 1.28 37.41 -16.66
N ASP A 319 0.26 37.69 -15.86
CA ASP A 319 0.26 38.78 -14.88
C ASP A 319 0.89 38.25 -13.60
N VAL A 320 2.20 38.42 -13.42
CA VAL A 320 2.92 37.96 -12.24
C VAL A 320 2.42 38.70 -11.01
N ARG A 321 1.95 37.96 -10.01
CA ARG A 321 1.35 38.50 -8.79
C ARG A 321 2.26 38.40 -7.59
N GLU A 322 2.03 39.28 -6.62
CA GLU A 322 2.61 39.14 -5.28
C GLU A 322 2.25 37.77 -4.69
N SER A 323 3.15 37.24 -3.86
CA SER A 323 2.94 35.99 -3.14
C SER A 323 1.86 36.13 -2.06
N PHE A 324 1.31 34.99 -1.62
CA PHE A 324 0.39 34.95 -0.48
C PHE A 324 0.97 35.63 0.77
N HIS A 325 2.27 35.47 1.03
CA HIS A 325 2.93 36.09 2.17
C HIS A 325 2.97 37.63 2.05
N GLU A 326 3.37 38.15 0.89
CA GLU A 326 3.40 39.60 0.62
C GLU A 326 1.99 40.21 0.72
N TYR A 327 1.00 39.54 0.13
CA TYR A 327 -0.40 39.92 0.28
C TYR A 327 -0.84 39.97 1.75
N ARG A 328 -0.49 38.95 2.55
CA ARG A 328 -0.86 38.87 3.97
C ARG A 328 -0.22 39.98 4.81
N GLU A 329 1.04 40.30 4.56
CA GLU A 329 1.71 41.38 5.28
C GLU A 329 1.15 42.75 4.86
N ARG A 330 0.89 42.97 3.55
CA ARG A 330 0.29 44.21 3.05
C ARG A 330 -1.13 44.45 3.58
N THR A 331 -1.91 43.39 3.75
CA THR A 331 -3.33 43.48 4.13
C THR A 331 -3.58 43.26 5.63
N LYS A 332 -2.53 43.06 6.43
CA LYS A 332 -2.61 42.67 7.84
C LYS A 332 -3.39 43.65 8.73
N GLU A 333 -3.30 44.94 8.42
CA GLU A 333 -3.96 46.02 9.16
C GLU A 333 -5.30 46.44 8.54
N MET A 334 -5.72 45.78 7.45
CA MET A 334 -7.00 46.08 6.78
C MET A 334 -8.17 45.45 7.55
N GLY A 335 -9.28 46.19 7.64
CA GLY A 335 -10.50 45.71 8.31
C GLY A 335 -11.21 44.57 7.57
N ASP A 336 -11.04 44.45 6.26
CA ASP A 336 -11.58 43.36 5.43
C ASP A 336 -10.60 42.98 4.30
N PRO A 337 -9.56 42.19 4.60
CA PRO A 337 -8.55 41.83 3.62
C PRO A 337 -9.10 40.93 2.50
N LYS A 338 -10.16 40.15 2.74
CA LYS A 338 -10.64 39.10 1.82
C LYS A 338 -11.11 39.64 0.46
N ASN A 339 -11.48 40.92 0.40
CA ASN A 339 -11.96 41.57 -0.82
C ASN A 339 -10.85 42.32 -1.57
N GLU A 340 -9.65 42.40 -1.01
CA GLU A 340 -8.50 43.04 -1.64
C GLU A 340 -7.87 42.09 -2.68
N PRO A 341 -7.71 42.51 -3.95
CA PRO A 341 -7.07 41.67 -4.95
C PRO A 341 -5.54 41.61 -4.73
N TYR A 342 -4.94 40.54 -5.22
CA TYR A 342 -3.49 40.44 -5.35
C TYR A 342 -2.96 41.50 -6.32
N LEU A 343 -1.86 42.16 -5.95
CA LEU A 343 -1.17 43.10 -6.81
C LEU A 343 -0.49 42.39 -7.98
N ILE A 344 -0.64 42.95 -9.18
CA ILE A 344 0.13 42.56 -10.36
C ILE A 344 1.46 43.32 -10.31
N LEU A 345 2.55 42.58 -10.14
CA LEU A 345 3.91 43.13 -10.05
C LEU A 345 4.48 43.45 -11.44
N LYS A 346 4.26 42.55 -12.40
CA LYS A 346 4.71 42.72 -13.80
C LYS A 346 3.88 41.86 -14.76
N LYS A 347 3.90 42.21 -16.04
CA LYS A 347 3.45 41.32 -17.13
C LYS A 347 4.68 40.81 -17.86
N ALA A 348 4.81 39.51 -18.02
CA ALA A 348 5.97 38.90 -18.66
C ALA A 348 5.59 37.64 -19.46
N PRO A 349 6.31 37.31 -20.55
CA PRO A 349 6.15 36.03 -21.23
C PRO A 349 6.37 34.87 -20.26
N VAL A 350 5.55 33.83 -20.31
CA VAL A 350 5.65 32.70 -19.33
C VAL A 350 7.00 31.99 -19.36
N LEU A 351 7.70 32.05 -20.49
CA LEU A 351 9.03 31.45 -20.66
C LEU A 351 10.15 32.26 -19.96
N GLU A 352 9.89 33.53 -19.63
CA GLU A 352 10.88 34.46 -19.08
C GLU A 352 10.69 34.69 -17.56
N VAL A 353 9.72 34.02 -16.95
CA VAL A 353 9.47 34.12 -15.51
C VAL A 353 10.20 33.05 -14.72
N THR A 354 10.46 33.35 -13.45
CA THR A 354 11.01 32.37 -12.51
C THR A 354 9.93 31.38 -12.08
N LEU A 355 10.33 30.19 -11.61
CA LEU A 355 9.40 29.21 -11.04
C LEU A 355 8.68 29.76 -9.81
N LYS A 356 9.35 30.58 -8.99
CA LYS A 356 8.74 31.24 -7.83
C LYS A 356 7.61 32.19 -8.24
N GLU A 357 7.83 32.97 -9.30
CA GLU A 357 6.81 33.87 -9.87
C GLU A 357 5.67 33.10 -10.52
N LEU A 358 5.96 31.95 -11.14
CA LEU A 358 4.94 31.07 -11.68
C LEU A 358 4.04 30.54 -10.56
N HIS A 359 4.62 29.96 -9.50
CA HIS A 359 3.88 29.37 -8.39
C HIS A 359 3.05 30.41 -7.59
N SER A 360 3.47 31.68 -7.54
CA SER A 360 2.66 32.75 -6.92
C SER A 360 1.45 33.16 -7.77
N THR A 361 1.46 32.81 -9.06
CA THR A 361 0.51 33.35 -10.04
C THR A 361 -0.46 32.28 -10.57
N ILE A 362 0.05 31.10 -10.89
CA ILE A 362 -0.69 29.97 -11.46
C ILE A 362 -0.59 28.81 -10.48
N ASN A 363 -1.75 28.28 -10.08
CA ASN A 363 -1.80 27.04 -9.33
C ASN A 363 -1.71 25.86 -10.32
N LEU A 364 -0.64 25.07 -10.21
CA LEU A 364 -0.45 23.84 -10.98
C LEU A 364 -0.70 22.66 -10.05
N GLU A 365 -1.80 21.93 -10.25
CA GLU A 365 -2.19 20.83 -9.37
C GLU A 365 -1.12 19.72 -9.28
N ALA A 366 -0.44 19.41 -10.39
CA ALA A 366 0.63 18.40 -10.46
C ALA A 366 2.03 18.93 -10.07
N GLY A 367 2.15 20.19 -9.66
CA GLY A 367 3.44 20.82 -9.33
C GLY A 367 4.43 20.91 -10.50
N THR A 368 5.70 21.19 -10.19
CA THR A 368 6.80 21.29 -11.19
C THR A 368 7.99 20.38 -10.89
N SER A 369 8.01 19.71 -9.73
CA SER A 369 9.15 18.92 -9.24
C SER A 369 8.96 17.40 -9.34
N ASP A 370 7.78 16.94 -9.77
CA ASP A 370 7.45 15.52 -9.85
C ASP A 370 8.24 14.83 -10.97
N LEU A 371 9.03 13.82 -10.58
CA LEU A 371 9.78 12.97 -11.48
C LEU A 371 8.86 12.00 -12.25
N LEU A 372 9.28 11.64 -13.46
CA LEU A 372 8.62 10.60 -14.26
C LEU A 372 8.79 9.22 -13.59
N GLU A 373 7.69 8.58 -13.21
CA GLU A 373 7.68 7.28 -12.56
C GLU A 373 8.08 6.13 -13.50
N ARG A 374 8.00 6.33 -14.83
CA ARG A 374 8.48 5.36 -15.83
C ARG A 374 9.99 5.17 -15.84
N LEU A 375 10.76 6.08 -15.23
CA LEU A 375 12.22 6.03 -15.25
C LEU A 375 12.75 4.92 -14.35
N GLU A 376 13.75 4.16 -14.85
CA GLU A 376 14.53 3.22 -14.04
C GLU A 376 15.21 3.99 -12.90
N VAL A 377 15.18 3.48 -11.66
CA VAL A 377 15.76 4.18 -10.49
C VAL A 377 17.22 4.58 -10.76
N ILE A 378 18.00 3.69 -11.35
CA ILE A 378 19.42 3.93 -11.63
C ILE A 378 19.68 4.91 -12.77
N SER A 379 18.68 5.22 -13.60
CA SER A 379 18.81 6.23 -14.66
C SER A 379 18.79 7.65 -14.09
N VAL A 380 18.23 7.83 -12.89
CA VAL A 380 18.12 9.13 -12.21
C VAL A 380 19.08 9.21 -11.02
N LEU A 381 19.24 8.12 -10.27
CA LEU A 381 19.96 8.06 -9.00
C LEU A 381 21.38 7.48 -9.17
N ALA A 382 22.37 8.35 -8.99
CA ALA A 382 23.78 8.00 -9.00
C ALA A 382 24.20 7.33 -7.70
N SER A 383 25.16 6.40 -7.81
CA SER A 383 25.98 6.00 -6.66
C SER A 383 26.98 7.10 -6.28
N HIS A 384 27.69 6.95 -5.15
CA HIS A 384 28.59 8.00 -4.68
C HIS A 384 29.72 8.30 -5.68
N THR A 385 30.18 7.26 -6.38
CA THR A 385 31.31 7.31 -7.32
C THR A 385 30.93 7.71 -8.75
N GLU A 386 29.64 7.70 -9.09
CA GLU A 386 29.17 8.07 -10.42
C GLU A 386 29.08 9.61 -10.58
N PRO A 387 29.39 10.15 -11.78
CA PRO A 387 29.20 11.56 -12.06
C PRO A 387 27.71 11.91 -12.14
N LEU A 388 27.36 13.17 -11.85
CA LEU A 388 26.02 13.70 -12.05
C LEU A 388 25.98 14.47 -13.36
N ALA A 389 24.95 14.23 -14.16
CA ALA A 389 24.69 14.96 -15.38
C ALA A 389 24.08 16.34 -15.09
N ASP A 390 24.40 17.31 -15.96
CA ASP A 390 23.74 18.60 -16.01
C ASP A 390 22.57 18.60 -17.00
N ALA A 391 21.70 19.61 -16.89
CA ALA A 391 20.46 19.70 -17.68
C ALA A 391 20.70 19.61 -19.21
N ASP A 392 21.80 20.18 -19.69
CA ASP A 392 22.13 20.23 -21.12
C ASP A 392 22.56 18.84 -21.68
N GLU A 393 22.89 17.88 -20.81
CA GLU A 393 23.28 16.51 -21.17
C GLU A 393 22.08 15.55 -21.28
N LEU A 394 20.92 15.93 -20.73
CA LEU A 394 19.74 15.07 -20.67
C LEU A 394 18.99 15.07 -22.01
N GLY A 395 18.51 13.90 -22.41
CA GLY A 395 17.71 13.73 -23.62
C GLY A 395 18.45 13.99 -24.95
N GLN A 396 19.78 14.09 -24.94
CA GLN A 396 20.59 14.23 -26.17
C GLN A 396 20.50 13.00 -27.07
N ARG A 397 20.27 11.82 -26.49
CA ARG A 397 20.08 10.55 -27.20
C ARG A 397 18.64 10.08 -27.05
N ILE A 398 18.06 9.55 -28.14
CA ILE A 398 16.78 8.85 -28.11
C ILE A 398 17.05 7.34 -28.03
N VAL A 399 16.51 6.70 -27.00
CA VAL A 399 16.53 5.26 -26.80
C VAL A 399 15.25 4.68 -27.38
N ILE A 400 15.39 3.80 -28.37
CA ILE A 400 14.27 3.09 -28.98
C ILE A 400 14.26 1.68 -28.40
N PRO A 401 13.25 1.30 -27.60
CA PRO A 401 13.16 -0.06 -27.12
C PRO A 401 12.85 -0.99 -28.31
N GLU A 402 13.61 -2.08 -28.42
CA GLU A 402 13.40 -3.11 -29.43
C GLU A 402 12.85 -4.36 -28.76
N TYR A 403 11.80 -4.91 -29.35
CA TYR A 403 11.10 -6.09 -28.86
C TYR A 403 11.17 -7.16 -29.94
N GLU A 404 11.79 -8.28 -29.65
CA GLU A 404 11.67 -9.48 -30.45
C GLU A 404 10.31 -10.14 -30.17
N THR A 405 9.56 -10.42 -31.22
CA THR A 405 8.29 -11.12 -31.11
C THR A 405 8.31 -12.37 -31.97
N ASN A 406 7.37 -13.28 -31.77
CA ASN A 406 7.14 -14.43 -32.66
C ASN A 406 6.87 -14.02 -34.13
N HIS A 407 6.63 -12.73 -34.40
CA HIS A 407 6.35 -12.16 -35.72
C HIS A 407 7.50 -11.26 -36.24
N GLY A 408 8.67 -11.29 -35.58
CA GLY A 408 9.83 -10.46 -35.90
C GLY A 408 10.05 -9.31 -34.92
N ASN A 409 11.03 -8.46 -35.22
CA ASN A 409 11.46 -7.38 -34.32
C ASN A 409 10.56 -6.15 -34.50
N TYR A 410 9.98 -5.68 -33.40
CA TYR A 410 9.18 -4.48 -33.30
C TYR A 410 9.99 -3.37 -32.62
N LYS A 411 9.98 -2.17 -33.20
CA LYS A 411 10.57 -0.98 -32.58
C LYS A 411 9.48 -0.19 -31.85
N GLY A 412 9.68 0.05 -30.56
CA GLY A 412 8.80 0.88 -29.75
C GLY A 412 8.94 2.36 -30.06
N VAL A 413 8.25 3.18 -29.26
CA VAL A 413 8.37 4.64 -29.30
C VAL A 413 9.70 5.04 -28.66
N GLY A 414 10.48 5.85 -29.36
CA GLY A 414 11.74 6.36 -28.84
C GLY A 414 11.50 7.32 -27.68
N GLU A 415 12.20 7.11 -26.56
CA GLU A 415 12.18 7.99 -25.39
C GLU A 415 13.56 8.63 -25.20
N PRO A 416 13.64 9.87 -24.69
CA PRO A 416 14.91 10.48 -24.34
C PRO A 416 15.66 9.66 -23.28
N GLU A 417 16.96 9.53 -23.46
CA GLU A 417 17.84 8.99 -22.43
C GLU A 417 17.91 9.94 -21.23
N VAL A 418 17.88 9.34 -20.04
CA VAL A 418 18.15 10.03 -18.79
C VAL A 418 19.45 9.48 -18.20
N LEU A 419 20.31 10.40 -17.79
CA LEU A 419 21.56 10.12 -17.08
C LEU A 419 21.39 10.44 -15.60
N PRO A 420 22.16 9.80 -14.69
CA PRO A 420 22.03 10.07 -13.27
C PRO A 420 22.22 11.56 -12.96
N VAL A 421 21.25 12.16 -12.28
CA VAL A 421 21.23 13.60 -11.98
C VAL A 421 21.35 13.90 -10.50
N THR A 422 21.14 12.93 -9.62
CA THR A 422 21.13 13.16 -8.17
C THR A 422 21.77 12.02 -7.39
N ARG A 423 22.17 12.31 -6.15
CA ARG A 423 22.56 11.30 -5.14
C ARG A 423 21.42 10.93 -4.19
N LYS A 424 20.30 11.65 -4.25
CA LYS A 424 19.17 11.49 -3.33
C LYS A 424 17.85 11.76 -4.03
N ILE A 425 16.93 10.81 -3.96
CA ILE A 425 15.54 11.01 -4.34
C ILE A 425 14.69 11.09 -3.06
N ILE A 426 13.73 12.00 -3.05
CA ILE A 426 12.73 12.12 -1.99
C ILE A 426 11.43 11.51 -2.52
N TYR A 427 10.96 10.46 -1.87
CA TYR A 427 9.62 9.92 -2.09
C TYR A 427 8.67 10.53 -1.06
N ASN A 428 7.67 11.26 -1.54
CA ASN A 428 6.66 11.89 -0.70
C ASN A 428 5.33 11.16 -0.86
N TYR A 429 4.73 10.75 0.25
CA TYR A 429 3.47 10.02 0.30
C TYR A 429 2.53 10.66 1.30
N ASP A 430 1.26 10.79 0.91
CA ASP A 430 0.25 11.51 1.65
C ASP A 430 0.61 12.99 1.84
N TYR A 431 0.08 13.86 0.99
CA TYR A 431 0.34 15.30 1.06
C TYR A 431 -0.27 15.95 2.32
N GLY A 432 -1.11 15.23 3.08
CA GLY A 432 -1.59 15.66 4.39
C GLY A 432 -0.62 15.33 5.52
N ASP A 433 -0.26 14.05 5.65
CA ASP A 433 0.66 13.56 6.68
C ASP A 433 2.16 13.82 6.38
N ASP A 434 2.47 14.13 5.12
CA ASP A 434 3.79 14.47 4.59
C ASP A 434 4.88 13.43 4.90
N TRP A 435 4.60 12.17 4.59
CA TRP A 435 5.58 11.09 4.76
C TRP A 435 6.68 11.21 3.71
N ASN A 436 7.87 11.62 4.13
CA ASN A 436 9.03 11.75 3.27
C ASN A 436 10.05 10.64 3.52
N VAL A 437 10.37 9.86 2.48
CA VAL A 437 11.40 8.83 2.49
C VAL A 437 12.56 9.28 1.61
N GLU A 438 13.73 9.46 2.20
CA GLU A 438 14.97 9.69 1.45
C GLU A 438 15.49 8.36 0.90
N ILE A 439 15.91 8.37 -0.37
CA ILE A 439 16.36 7.19 -1.09
C ILE A 439 17.76 7.48 -1.66
N ILE A 440 18.74 6.70 -1.21
CA ILE A 440 20.14 6.84 -1.60
C ILE A 440 20.65 5.52 -2.16
N ARG A 441 21.34 5.56 -3.30
CA ARG A 441 22.02 4.40 -3.86
C ARG A 441 23.40 4.25 -3.23
N LYS A 442 23.70 3.05 -2.72
CA LYS A 442 25.02 2.71 -2.16
C LYS A 442 25.86 1.97 -3.20
N ASP A 443 27.17 2.20 -3.21
CA ASP A 443 28.09 1.54 -4.16
C ASP A 443 28.21 0.02 -3.90
N ASP A 444 28.18 -0.39 -2.63
CA ASP A 444 28.29 -1.78 -2.20
C ASP A 444 27.51 -2.06 -0.89
N CYS A 445 27.73 -3.24 -0.29
CA CYS A 445 27.12 -3.66 0.98
C CYS A 445 28.15 -3.88 2.12
N TYR A 446 29.37 -3.36 1.97
CA TYR A 446 30.49 -3.67 2.87
C TYR A 446 30.28 -3.17 4.30
N ASP A 447 29.71 -1.99 4.46
CA ASP A 447 29.28 -1.43 5.75
C ASP A 447 28.30 -2.33 6.49
N LEU A 448 27.33 -2.95 5.79
CA LEU A 448 26.36 -3.87 6.41
C LEU A 448 27.00 -5.19 6.83
N LEU A 449 27.96 -5.68 6.05
CA LEU A 449 28.75 -6.88 6.39
C LEU A 449 29.63 -6.61 7.62
N GLN A 450 30.33 -5.47 7.64
CA GLN A 450 31.15 -5.02 8.77
C GLN A 450 30.33 -4.86 10.06
N ALA A 451 29.13 -4.28 9.95
CA ALA A 451 28.21 -4.12 11.08
C ALA A 451 27.54 -5.42 11.54
N GLY A 452 27.73 -6.53 10.81
CA GLY A 452 27.04 -7.79 11.07
C GLY A 452 25.51 -7.72 10.84
N ALA A 453 25.04 -6.71 10.11
CA ALA A 453 23.63 -6.53 9.80
C ALA A 453 23.13 -7.56 8.77
N VAL A 454 24.04 -8.04 7.92
CA VAL A 454 23.82 -9.12 6.95
C VAL A 454 25.04 -10.04 6.92
N THR A 455 24.84 -11.34 6.70
CA THR A 455 25.94 -12.30 6.50
C THR A 455 26.32 -12.38 5.02
N GLU A 456 27.53 -12.81 4.69
CA GLU A 456 27.93 -13.02 3.28
C GLU A 456 26.99 -14.00 2.55
N GLU A 457 26.61 -15.08 3.23
CA GLU A 457 25.68 -16.08 2.68
C GLU A 457 24.27 -15.49 2.49
N GLY A 458 23.78 -14.73 3.47
CA GLY A 458 22.48 -14.05 3.37
C GLY A 458 22.46 -13.02 2.23
N LEU A 459 23.56 -12.30 2.02
CA LEU A 459 23.70 -11.34 0.93
C LEU A 459 23.70 -12.04 -0.44
N LYS A 460 24.45 -13.14 -0.59
CA LYS A 460 24.46 -13.94 -1.83
C LYS A 460 23.06 -14.48 -2.16
N GLN A 461 22.35 -14.99 -1.16
CA GLN A 461 20.98 -15.46 -1.34
C GLN A 461 20.03 -14.32 -1.75
N ALA A 462 20.16 -13.14 -1.14
CA ALA A 462 19.37 -11.97 -1.51
C ALA A 462 19.64 -11.53 -2.95
N GLN A 463 20.91 -11.47 -3.36
CA GLN A 463 21.32 -11.16 -4.74
C GLN A 463 20.75 -12.18 -5.74
N GLN A 464 20.82 -13.47 -5.42
CA GLN A 464 20.25 -14.53 -6.26
C GLN A 464 18.73 -14.38 -6.40
N ILE A 465 18.01 -14.08 -5.31
CA ILE A 465 16.55 -13.84 -5.37
C ILE A 465 16.22 -12.66 -6.28
N VAL A 466 16.99 -11.57 -6.22
CA VAL A 466 16.78 -10.39 -7.07
C VAL A 466 16.89 -10.75 -8.54
N VAL A 467 17.92 -11.51 -8.92
CA VAL A 467 18.17 -11.90 -10.31
C VAL A 467 17.18 -12.98 -10.79
N GLU A 468 16.98 -14.04 -10.01
CA GLU A 468 16.18 -15.20 -10.44
C GLU A 468 14.67 -14.96 -10.34
N LYS A 469 14.23 -14.21 -9.34
CA LYS A 469 12.80 -13.92 -9.11
C LYS A 469 12.38 -12.53 -9.54
N HIS A 470 13.32 -11.73 -10.07
CA HIS A 470 13.10 -10.37 -10.56
C HIS A 470 12.33 -9.51 -9.55
N LYS A 471 12.67 -9.61 -8.26
CA LYS A 471 11.94 -8.91 -7.19
C LYS A 471 12.89 -8.32 -6.16
N PRO A 472 12.53 -7.21 -5.49
CA PRO A 472 13.36 -6.62 -4.47
C PRO A 472 13.41 -7.50 -3.20
N VAL A 473 14.48 -7.33 -2.43
CA VAL A 473 14.72 -8.03 -1.17
C VAL A 473 15.20 -7.03 -0.12
N CYS A 474 14.61 -7.07 1.07
CA CYS A 474 15.10 -6.33 2.22
C CYS A 474 16.26 -7.09 2.86
N ILE A 475 17.38 -6.42 3.12
CA ILE A 475 18.60 -7.02 3.68
C ILE A 475 18.96 -6.45 5.06
N SER A 476 18.46 -5.26 5.41
CA SER A 476 18.59 -4.68 6.76
C SER A 476 17.43 -3.74 7.05
N LYS A 477 17.11 -3.55 8.34
CA LYS A 477 16.12 -2.55 8.76
C LYS A 477 16.32 -2.05 10.19
N LYS A 478 15.84 -0.84 10.45
CA LYS A 478 15.47 -0.32 11.78
C LYS A 478 14.06 0.22 11.73
N GLY A 479 13.22 -0.13 12.68
CA GLY A 479 11.81 0.26 12.69
C GLY A 479 10.84 -0.88 12.29
N GLY A 480 9.60 -0.79 12.77
CA GLY A 480 8.44 -1.56 12.36
C GLY A 480 7.67 -0.91 11.22
N TYR A 481 6.42 -1.36 11.01
CA TYR A 481 5.48 -0.66 10.12
C TYR A 481 4.90 0.57 10.81
N VAL A 482 4.65 1.60 10.01
CA VAL A 482 3.91 2.81 10.38
C VAL A 482 2.41 2.62 10.03
N VAL A 483 1.62 3.67 10.18
CA VAL A 483 0.17 3.69 9.92
C VAL A 483 -0.15 4.86 9.00
N ASP A 484 -1.05 4.65 8.04
CA ASP A 484 -1.67 5.75 7.26
C ASP A 484 -2.56 6.62 8.19
N ASP A 485 -2.83 7.88 7.80
CA ASP A 485 -3.78 8.78 8.47
C ASP A 485 -3.51 9.05 9.96
N VAL A 486 -2.26 9.04 10.41
CA VAL A 486 -1.92 9.20 11.84
C VAL A 486 -1.39 10.59 12.15
N GLY A 487 -1.14 11.44 11.16
CA GLY A 487 -0.57 12.78 11.33
C GLY A 487 0.95 12.79 11.16
N GLY A 488 1.48 12.01 10.22
CA GLY A 488 2.91 11.94 9.93
C GLY A 488 3.73 11.34 11.06
N ILE A 489 5.05 11.62 11.08
CA ILE A 489 5.97 11.03 12.07
C ILE A 489 5.64 11.43 13.51
N HIS A 490 5.20 12.68 13.71
CA HIS A 490 4.75 13.22 14.99
C HIS A 490 3.50 12.50 15.49
N GLY A 491 2.51 12.39 14.61
CA GLY A 491 1.29 11.65 14.87
C GLY A 491 1.55 10.19 15.22
N TYR A 492 2.50 9.55 14.53
CA TYR A 492 2.89 8.17 14.83
C TYR A 492 3.60 8.01 16.18
N ALA A 493 4.47 8.94 16.56
CA ALA A 493 5.06 8.95 17.89
C ALA A 493 3.98 9.11 18.98
N ASN A 494 3.07 10.08 18.81
CA ASN A 494 1.95 10.28 19.73
C ASN A 494 1.05 9.03 19.82
N PHE A 495 0.74 8.41 18.68
CA PHE A 495 0.00 7.15 18.61
C PHE A 495 0.66 6.02 19.44
N LEU A 496 1.98 5.87 19.35
CA LEU A 496 2.71 4.89 20.14
C LEU A 496 2.65 5.22 21.64
N SER A 497 2.86 6.48 22.02
CA SER A 497 2.71 6.93 23.41
C SER A 497 1.30 6.67 23.94
N THR A 498 0.25 6.98 23.19
CA THR A 498 -1.13 6.64 23.58
C THR A 498 -1.27 5.13 23.83
N ILE A 499 -0.78 4.27 22.93
CA ILE A 499 -0.94 2.82 23.06
C ILE A 499 -0.14 2.21 24.21
N TYR A 500 1.07 2.70 24.48
CA TYR A 500 1.99 2.09 25.44
C TYR A 500 2.03 2.78 26.80
N GLU A 501 1.88 4.09 26.83
CA GLU A 501 2.16 4.95 27.99
C GLU A 501 0.91 5.54 28.64
N SER A 502 -0.22 5.65 27.92
CA SER A 502 -1.48 6.12 28.52
C SER A 502 -1.92 5.24 29.70
N GLU A 503 -2.43 5.87 30.75
CA GLU A 503 -3.05 5.18 31.88
C GLU A 503 -4.51 4.80 31.58
N ASP A 504 -5.13 5.43 30.58
CA ASP A 504 -6.50 5.15 30.14
C ASP A 504 -6.55 3.87 29.30
N ARG A 505 -7.21 2.84 29.85
CA ARG A 505 -7.33 1.54 29.19
C ARG A 505 -8.26 1.57 27.98
N GLU A 506 -9.28 2.43 27.99
CA GLU A 506 -10.27 2.55 26.92
C GLU A 506 -9.63 3.24 25.72
N GLU A 507 -8.97 4.38 25.95
CA GLU A 507 -8.21 5.10 24.92
C GLU A 507 -7.19 4.20 24.21
N ARG A 508 -6.44 3.39 24.97
CA ARG A 508 -5.49 2.41 24.43
C ARG A 508 -6.15 1.34 23.58
N ALA A 509 -7.33 0.87 23.99
CA ALA A 509 -8.05 -0.18 23.28
C ALA A 509 -8.60 0.36 21.97
N ASP A 510 -9.17 1.56 21.98
CA ASP A 510 -9.74 2.23 20.82
C ASP A 510 -8.66 2.57 19.80
N MET A 511 -7.53 3.13 20.25
CA MET A 511 -6.41 3.47 19.37
C MET A 511 -5.81 2.23 18.70
N ARG A 512 -5.64 1.12 19.45
CA ARG A 512 -5.23 -0.17 18.86
C ARG A 512 -6.25 -0.69 17.87
N TRP A 513 -7.55 -0.57 18.19
CA TRP A 513 -8.61 -1.08 17.35
C TRP A 513 -8.67 -0.34 16.01
N TRP A 514 -8.55 0.99 16.05
CA TRP A 514 -8.45 1.84 14.86
C TRP A 514 -7.26 1.43 13.98
N ALA A 515 -6.05 1.35 14.56
CA ALA A 515 -4.86 1.00 13.79
C ALA A 515 -4.89 -0.44 13.24
N GLU A 516 -5.46 -1.40 13.99
CA GLU A 516 -5.66 -2.77 13.49
C GLU A 516 -6.57 -2.82 12.25
N ASP A 517 -7.58 -1.94 12.18
CA ASP A 517 -8.51 -1.82 11.04
C ASP A 517 -7.79 -1.22 9.82
N LEU A 518 -6.82 -0.33 10.03
CA LEU A 518 -5.88 0.16 9.02
C LEU A 518 -4.73 -0.81 8.71
N GLY A 519 -4.79 -2.05 9.22
CA GLY A 519 -3.84 -3.10 8.89
C GLY A 519 -2.51 -3.06 9.66
N TRP A 520 -2.36 -2.11 10.59
CA TRP A 520 -1.20 -2.04 11.46
C TRP A 520 -1.11 -3.26 12.38
N SER A 521 0.13 -3.62 12.73
CA SER A 521 0.39 -4.66 13.71
C SER A 521 1.70 -4.38 14.43
N ASN A 522 1.68 -4.43 15.76
CA ASN A 522 2.89 -4.36 16.58
C ASN A 522 3.78 -5.62 16.50
N ARG A 523 3.48 -6.57 15.61
CA ARG A 523 4.32 -7.76 15.47
C ARG A 523 5.62 -7.37 14.79
N LYS A 524 6.75 -7.65 15.46
CA LYS A 524 8.07 -7.52 14.84
C LYS A 524 8.10 -8.38 13.57
N VAL A 525 8.30 -7.73 12.44
CA VAL A 525 8.48 -8.38 11.14
C VAL A 525 9.96 -8.62 10.94
N SER A 526 10.34 -9.85 10.62
CA SER A 526 11.72 -10.18 10.27
C SER A 526 12.07 -9.64 8.88
N VAL A 527 13.36 -9.35 8.66
CA VAL A 527 13.86 -8.75 7.41
C VAL A 527 13.41 -9.54 6.16
N ASP A 528 13.49 -10.88 6.22
CA ASP A 528 13.08 -11.81 5.16
C ASP A 528 11.59 -11.77 4.81
N ARG A 529 10.75 -11.20 5.67
CA ARG A 529 9.29 -11.11 5.49
C ARG A 529 8.81 -9.73 5.06
N MET A 530 9.73 -8.78 4.84
CA MET A 530 9.38 -7.44 4.40
C MET A 530 8.91 -7.44 2.93
N LEU A 531 9.59 -8.17 2.02
CA LEU A 531 9.37 -8.17 0.56
C LEU A 531 9.28 -9.57 -0.10
#